data_AF-A0AAW6NHR9-F1
#
_entry.id   AF-A0AAW6NHR9-F1
#
_cell.length_a   1.000
_cell.length_b   1.000
_cell.length_c   1.000
_cell.angle_alpha   90.00
_cell.angle_beta   90.00
_cell.angle_gamma   90.00
#
_symmetry.space_group_name_H-M   'P 1'
#
loop_
_entity.id
_entity.type
_entity.pdbx_description
1 polymer ?
#
loop_
_entity_poly.entity_id
_entity_poly.type
_entity_poly.pdbx_seq_one_letter_code
_entity_poly.pdbx_strand_id
1 'polypeptide(L)' 'IIHEYNIAAPQAGLSREQIRQAQINGLEIAFLTPEEKQALRDKVAQ' A
#
# COMPACT_ATOMS: atom_id res chain seq x y z
N ILE A 1 9.38 3.12 6.01
CA ILE A 1 8.16 2.32 5.76
C ILE A 1 8.37 0.80 5.78
N ILE A 2 9.55 0.25 5.44
CA ILE A 2 9.79 -1.21 5.44
C ILE A 2 9.53 -1.83 6.83
N HIS A 3 9.96 -1.17 7.90
CA HIS A 3 9.73 -1.60 9.28
C HIS A 3 8.22 -1.72 9.61
N GLU A 4 7.42 -0.72 9.21
CA GLU A 4 5.98 -0.68 9.48
C GLU A 4 5.25 -1.88 8.85
N TYR A 5 5.63 -2.29 7.64
CA TYR A 5 4.97 -3.40 6.95
C TYR A 5 5.48 -4.78 7.36
N ASN A 6 6.76 -4.90 7.71
CA ASN A 6 7.37 -6.20 8.00
C ASN A 6 7.35 -6.56 9.49
N ILE A 7 7.30 -5.57 10.38
CA ILE A 7 7.38 -5.77 11.83
C ILE A 7 6.11 -5.28 12.51
N ALA A 8 5.76 -4.00 12.34
CA ALA A 8 4.64 -3.41 13.09
C ALA A 8 3.27 -3.98 12.66
N ALA A 9 3.01 -4.11 11.36
CA ALA A 9 1.72 -4.60 10.88
C ALA A 9 1.44 -6.07 11.26
N PRO A 10 2.39 -7.02 11.13
CA PRO A 10 2.20 -8.37 11.66
C PRO A 10 2.03 -8.40 13.18
N GLN A 11 2.78 -7.58 13.93
CA GLN A 11 2.63 -7.49 15.40
C GLN A 11 1.28 -6.90 15.82
N ALA A 12 0.71 -6.01 15.00
CA ALA A 12 -0.65 -5.50 15.15
C ALA A 12 -1.73 -6.53 14.73
N GLY A 13 -1.33 -7.74 14.32
CA GLY A 13 -2.23 -8.83 13.96
C GLY A 13 -2.74 -8.79 12.53
N LEU A 14 -2.19 -7.94 11.66
CA LEU A 14 -2.60 -7.89 10.26
C LEU A 14 -2.05 -9.10 9.50
N SER A 15 -2.93 -9.76 8.74
CA SER A 15 -2.54 -10.75 7.75
C SER A 15 -1.81 -10.09 6.57
N ARG A 16 -1.09 -10.87 5.77
CA ARG A 16 -0.46 -10.38 4.52
C ARG A 16 -1.48 -9.73 3.57
N GLU A 17 -2.69 -10.26 3.53
CA GLU A 17 -3.75 -9.73 2.67
C GLU A 17 -4.27 -8.39 3.19
N GLN A 18 -4.42 -8.24 4.50
CA GLN A 18 -4.76 -6.96 5.13
C GLN A 18 -3.66 -5.92 4.92
N ILE A 19 -2.39 -6.32 5.02
CA ILE A 19 -1.24 -5.45 4.70
C ILE A 19 -1.29 -4.98 3.24
N ARG A 20 -1.56 -5.90 2.30
CA ARG A 20 -1.70 -5.56 0.88
C ARG A 20 -2.88 -4.62 0.65
N GLN A 21 -4.03 -4.85 1.30
CA GLN A 21 -5.19 -3.97 1.18
C GLN A 21 -4.91 -2.58 1.75
N ALA A 22 -4.18 -2.49 2.87
CA ALA A 22 -3.77 -1.20 3.44
C ALA A 22 -2.88 -0.40 2.48
N GLN A 23 -2.00 -1.06 1.71
CA GLN A 23 -1.20 -0.39 0.68
C GLN A 23 -2.07 0.16 -0.46
N ILE A 24 -3.06 -0.61 -0.92
CA ILE A 24 -4.02 -0.18 -1.96
C ILE A 24 -4.80 1.04 -1.44
N ASN A 25 -5.35 0.95 -0.23
CA ASN A 25 -6.10 2.04 0.39
C ASN A 25 -5.22 3.30 0.55
N GLY A 26 -3.95 3.14 0.92
CA GLY A 26 -3.00 4.24 1.02
C GLY A 26 -2.82 5.00 -0.30
N LEU A 27 -2.80 4.30 -1.43
CA LEU A 27 -2.76 4.93 -2.75
C LEU A 27 -4.08 5.61 -3.11
N GLU A 28 -5.21 5.00 -2.75
CA GLU A 28 -6.55 5.55 -3.02
C GLU A 28 -6.81 6.86 -2.27
N ILE A 29 -6.39 6.98 -1.01
CA ILE A 29 -6.58 8.21 -0.21
C ILE A 29 -5.50 9.27 -0.42
N ALA A 30 -4.42 8.94 -1.13
CA ALA A 30 -3.35 9.88 -1.41
C ALA A 30 -3.88 11.08 -2.22
N PHE A 31 -3.38 12.28 -1.89
CA PHE A 31 -3.67 13.52 -2.61
C PHE A 31 -2.88 13.59 -3.94
N LEU A 32 -3.12 12.60 -4.80
CA LEU A 32 -2.59 12.47 -6.15
C LEU A 32 -3.76 12.52 -7.13
N THR A 33 -3.51 12.97 -8.35
CA THR A 33 -4.49 12.90 -9.42
C THR A 33 -4.76 11.43 -9.82
N PRO A 34 -5.88 11.13 -10.49
CA PRO A 34 -6.16 9.79 -10.98
C PRO A 34 -5.04 9.24 -11.88
N GLU A 35 -4.44 10.09 -12.72
CA GLU A 35 -3.36 9.72 -13.65
C GLU A 35 -2.07 9.37 -12.90
N GLU A 36 -1.72 10.15 -11.88
CA GLU A 36 -0.56 9.87 -11.02
C GLU A 36 -0.72 8.54 -10.26
N LYS A 37 -1.93 8.27 -9.73
CA LYS A 37 -2.26 6.99 -9.09
C LYS A 37 -2.12 5.83 -10.08
N GLN A 38 -2.56 6.01 -11.32
CA GLN A 38 -2.46 4.98 -12.34
C GLN A 38 -1.01 4.70 -12.73
N ALA A 39 -0.19 5.74 -12.94
CA ALA A 39 1.23 5.57 -13.24
C ALA A 39 1.98 4.81 -12.14
N LEU A 40 1.63 5.05 -10.87
CA LEU A 40 2.19 4.30 -9.73
C LEU A 40 1.76 2.82 -9.73
N ARG A 41 0.51 2.51 -10.08
CA ARG A 41 0.03 1.12 -10.22
C ARG A 41 0.78 0.40 -11.34
N ASP A 42 0.91 1.04 -12.49
CA ASP A 42 1.56 0.46 -13.67
C ASP A 42 3.05 0.18 -13.40
N LYS A 43 3.73 1.08 -12.69
CA LYS A 43 5.14 0.90 -12.30
C LYS A 43 5.38 -0.29 -11.36
N VAL A 44 4.40 -0.66 -10.54
CA VAL A 44 4.50 -1.77 -9.59
C VAL A 44 4.04 -3.09 -10.21
N ALA A 45 3.21 -3.03 -11.27
CA ALA A 45 2.75 -4.20 -12.02
C ALA A 45 3.80 -4.73 -13.03
N GLN A 46 4.80 -3.91 -13.36
CA GLN A 46 6.01 -4.28 -14.13
C GLN A 46 7.06 -4.95 -13.26
#